data_AF-A0A401I3N2-F1
#
_entry.id   AF-A0A401I3N2-F1
#
_cell.length_a   1.000
_cell.length_b   1.000
_cell.length_c   1.000
_cell.angle_alpha   90.00
_cell.angle_beta   90.00
_cell.angle_gamma   90.00
#
_symmetry.space_group_name_H-M   'P 1'
#
loop_
_entity.id
_entity.type
_entity.pdbx_description
1 polymer ?
#
loop_
_entity_poly.entity_id
_entity_poly.type
_entity_poly.pdbx_seq_one_letter_code
_entity_poly.pdbx_strand_id
1 'polypeptide(L)'
;MLSLAQNILAYFLLAITIFVAATGGWPWVPLGLFMAFVLLSLSRILDTLETMKRHQLGLPLDRKAIQLLEIRAMKYRIKSESLQLTPEEDPEYKLLILDQEAYVRLRLLSAYIQEQQEAAFTFQFPGEPPLQLSCESGYARGVDLFEHHHLVYAKLSALPVRWWTDEDELRIEHRPFRGKHEV
;
A
#
# COMPACT_ATOMS: atom_id res chain seq x y z
N MET A 1 -14.86 1.15 16.80
CA MET A 1 -16.09 1.63 17.46
C MET A 1 -15.84 2.77 18.44
N LEU A 2 -14.76 2.73 19.24
CA LEU A 2 -14.44 3.80 20.20
C LEU A 2 -14.19 5.17 19.52
N SER A 3 -13.42 5.24 18.43
CA SER A 3 -13.13 6.50 17.72
C SER A 3 -14.36 7.11 17.03
N LEU A 4 -15.31 6.26 16.60
CA LEU A 4 -16.55 6.68 15.95
C LEU A 4 -17.49 7.37 16.94
N ALA A 5 -17.64 6.81 18.16
CA ALA A 5 -18.38 7.44 19.25
C ALA A 5 -17.73 8.76 19.71
N GLN A 6 -16.39 8.81 19.73
CA GLN A 6 -15.63 9.99 20.13
C GLN A 6 -15.72 11.13 19.11
N ASN A 7 -15.74 10.82 17.81
CA ASN A 7 -15.97 11.79 16.74
C ASN A 7 -17.40 12.33 16.77
N ILE A 8 -18.41 11.48 16.98
CA ILE A 8 -19.81 11.92 17.14
C ILE A 8 -19.93 12.88 18.33
N LEU A 9 -19.30 12.57 19.46
CA LEU A 9 -19.29 13.43 20.65
C LEU A 9 -18.61 14.79 20.38
N ALA A 10 -17.51 14.81 19.64
CA ALA A 10 -16.80 16.03 19.26
C ALA A 10 -17.65 16.94 18.36
N TYR A 11 -18.35 16.38 17.37
CA TYR A 11 -19.28 17.14 16.53
C TYR A 11 -20.49 17.65 17.32
N PHE A 12 -20.98 16.88 18.28
CA PHE A 12 -22.08 17.29 19.16
C PHE A 12 -21.68 18.48 20.05
N LEU A 13 -20.47 18.46 20.63
CA LEU A 13 -19.90 19.57 21.39
C LEU A 13 -19.73 20.83 20.53
N LEU A 14 -19.28 20.68 19.28
CA LEU A 14 -19.21 21.80 18.33
C LEU A 14 -20.59 22.40 18.04
N ALA A 15 -21.60 21.56 17.81
CA ALA A 15 -22.96 22.01 17.57
C ALA A 15 -23.55 22.77 18.77
N ILE A 16 -23.33 22.28 20.00
CA ILE A 16 -23.74 22.96 21.23
C ILE A 16 -23.01 24.30 21.38
N THR A 17 -21.71 24.34 21.09
CA THR A 17 -20.91 25.57 21.21
C THR A 17 -21.39 26.64 20.23
N ILE A 18 -21.71 26.25 18.99
CA ILE A 18 -22.29 27.15 17.97
C ILE A 18 -23.68 27.65 18.42
N PHE A 19 -24.50 26.77 18.99
CA PHE A 19 -25.82 27.13 19.53
C PHE A 19 -25.73 28.14 20.68
N VAL A 20 -24.82 27.92 21.65
CA VAL A 20 -24.56 28.82 22.78
C VAL A 20 -24.00 30.18 22.31
N ALA A 21 -23.19 30.19 21.25
CA ALA A 21 -22.73 31.43 20.61
C ALA A 21 -23.90 32.23 20.02
N ALA A 22 -24.87 31.54 19.40
CA ALA A 22 -26.07 32.14 18.82
C ALA A 22 -27.01 32.73 19.89
N THR A 23 -27.05 32.15 21.09
CA THR A 23 -27.88 32.64 22.22
C THR A 23 -27.20 33.71 23.08
N GLY A 24 -26.08 34.28 22.63
CA GLY A 24 -25.39 35.37 23.33
C GLY A 24 -24.37 34.94 24.38
N GLY A 25 -24.07 33.64 24.50
CA GLY A 25 -23.07 33.08 25.41
C GLY A 25 -21.62 33.23 24.94
N TRP A 26 -21.29 34.37 24.33
CA TRP A 26 -19.97 34.65 23.72
C TRP A 26 -18.75 34.39 24.62
N PRO A 27 -18.77 34.64 25.95
CA PRO A 27 -17.64 34.33 26.82
C PRO A 27 -17.30 32.84 26.92
N TRP A 28 -18.28 31.95 26.69
CA TRP A 28 -18.11 30.49 26.83
C TRP A 28 -17.68 29.80 25.53
N VAL A 29 -17.82 30.48 24.39
CA VAL A 29 -17.44 30.01 23.06
C VAL A 29 -15.96 29.59 22.96
N PRO A 30 -14.97 30.37 23.44
CA PRO A 30 -13.57 29.95 23.37
C PRO A 30 -13.28 28.67 24.16
N LEU A 31 -13.98 28.45 25.29
CA LEU A 31 -13.84 27.24 26.10
C LEU A 31 -14.37 26.00 25.37
N GLY A 32 -15.54 26.13 24.72
CA GLY A 32 -16.14 25.07 23.91
C GLY A 32 -15.30 24.71 22.68
N LEU A 33 -14.77 25.73 21.98
CA LEU A 33 -13.86 25.54 20.85
C LEU A 33 -12.57 24.83 21.26
N PHE A 34 -11.98 25.23 22.39
CA PHE A 34 -10.76 24.60 22.90
C PHE A 34 -11.01 23.13 23.24
N MET A 35 -12.10 22.81 23.94
CA MET A 35 -12.46 21.43 24.26
C MET A 35 -12.74 20.59 23.02
N ALA A 36 -13.48 21.12 22.04
CA ALA A 36 -13.73 20.41 20.79
C ALA A 36 -12.43 20.13 20.02
N PHE A 37 -11.51 21.11 19.99
CA PHE A 37 -10.21 20.95 19.35
C PHE A 37 -9.34 19.89 20.05
N VAL A 38 -9.32 19.89 21.39
CA VAL A 38 -8.61 18.88 22.18
C VAL A 38 -9.15 17.48 21.90
N LEU A 39 -10.48 17.29 21.86
CA LEU A 39 -11.08 16.00 21.52
C LEU A 39 -10.74 15.54 20.10
N LEU A 40 -10.80 16.44 19.12
CA LEU A 40 -10.44 16.12 17.73
C LEU A 40 -8.96 15.75 17.59
N SER A 41 -8.08 16.48 18.30
CA SER A 41 -6.64 16.17 18.33
C SER A 41 -6.38 14.81 18.97
N LEU A 42 -7.04 14.50 20.08
CA LEU A 42 -6.91 13.23 20.78
C LEU A 42 -7.44 12.05 19.93
N SER A 43 -8.53 12.25 19.20
CA SER A 43 -9.06 11.27 18.24
C SER A 43 -8.02 10.93 17.16
N ARG A 44 -7.35 11.94 16.59
CA ARG A 44 -6.26 11.72 15.63
C ARG A 44 -5.08 10.96 16.24
N ILE A 45 -4.72 11.27 17.48
CA ILE A 45 -3.63 10.56 18.19
C ILE A 45 -4.00 9.09 18.40
N LEU A 46 -5.25 8.80 18.80
CA LEU A 46 -5.74 7.44 18.97
C LEU A 46 -5.77 6.64 17.66
N ASP A 47 -6.24 7.24 16.57
CA ASP A 47 -6.18 6.61 15.24
C ASP A 47 -4.73 6.31 14.82
N THR A 48 -3.80 7.21 15.13
CA THR A 48 -2.37 7.02 14.85
C THR A 48 -1.78 5.88 15.70
N LEU A 49 -2.13 5.81 16.99
CA LEU A 49 -1.72 4.74 17.89
C LEU A 49 -2.32 3.38 17.53
N GLU A 50 -3.57 3.34 17.08
CA GLU A 50 -4.20 2.12 16.60
C GLU A 50 -3.49 1.60 15.34
N THR A 51 -3.07 2.51 14.46
CA THR A 51 -2.25 2.19 13.28
C THR A 51 -0.89 1.62 13.67
N MET A 52 -0.20 2.21 14.65
CA MET A 52 1.09 1.71 15.16
C MET A 52 0.94 0.35 15.86
N LYS A 53 -0.12 0.15 16.66
CA LYS A 53 -0.40 -1.11 17.34
C LYS A 53 -0.69 -2.24 16.36
N ARG A 54 -1.43 -1.96 15.27
CA ARG A 54 -1.66 -2.93 14.19
C ARG A 54 -0.36 -3.32 13.48
N HIS A 55 0.53 -2.35 13.27
CA HIS A 55 1.83 -2.60 12.66
C HIS A 55 2.73 -3.49 13.55
N GLN A 56 2.71 -3.30 14.87
CA GLN A 56 3.41 -4.18 15.82
C GLN A 56 2.81 -5.59 15.93
N LEU A 57 1.52 -5.75 15.64
CA LEU A 57 0.82 -7.04 15.67
C LEU A 57 0.88 -7.80 14.34
N GLY A 58 1.58 -7.28 13.32
CA GLY A 58 1.68 -7.90 12.00
C GLY A 58 0.36 -7.95 11.23
N LEU A 59 -0.62 -7.12 11.63
CA LEU A 59 -1.89 -7.00 10.94
C LEU A 59 -1.69 -6.25 9.61
N PRO A 60 -2.49 -6.58 8.58
CA PRO A 60 -2.34 -6.01 7.24
C PRO A 60 -2.28 -4.48 7.31
N LEU A 61 -1.32 -3.88 6.59
CA LEU A 61 -1.14 -2.43 6.59
C LEU A 61 -2.44 -1.75 6.14
N ASP A 62 -2.83 -0.70 6.87
CA ASP A 62 -4.01 0.08 6.51
C ASP A 62 -3.82 0.67 5.11
N ARG A 63 -4.89 0.66 4.30
CA ARG A 63 -4.86 1.13 2.90
C ARG A 63 -4.30 2.54 2.80
N LYS A 64 -4.57 3.39 3.80
CA LYS A 64 -4.05 4.76 3.90
C LYS A 64 -2.52 4.82 4.06
N ALA A 65 -1.92 3.86 4.77
CA ALA A 65 -0.48 3.80 4.96
C ALA A 65 0.23 3.41 3.66
N ILE A 66 -0.31 2.42 2.93
CA ILE A 66 0.20 2.05 1.60
C ILE A 66 0.10 3.23 0.64
N GLN A 67 -1.02 3.97 0.66
CA GLN A 67 -1.20 5.15 -0.17
C GLN A 67 -0.15 6.24 0.11
N LEU A 68 0.18 6.49 1.38
CA LEU A 68 1.24 7.43 1.75
C LEU A 68 2.63 6.98 1.29
N LEU A 69 2.92 5.68 1.37
CA LEU A 69 4.15 5.08 0.87
C LEU A 69 4.22 5.16 -0.66
N GLU A 70 3.10 4.93 -1.35
CA GLU A 70 3.00 5.07 -2.80
C GLU A 70 3.23 6.51 -3.25
N ILE A 71 2.75 7.51 -2.51
CA ILE A 71 2.99 8.93 -2.84
C ILE A 71 4.48 9.27 -2.69
N ARG A 72 5.16 8.70 -1.70
CA ARG A 72 6.59 8.96 -1.41
C ARG A 72 7.55 8.06 -2.17
N ALA A 73 7.07 7.01 -2.82
CA ALA A 73 7.90 6.06 -3.54
C ALA A 73 8.62 6.72 -4.71
N MET A 74 9.90 6.40 -4.85
CA MET A 74 10.69 6.83 -6.00
C MET A 74 10.14 6.18 -7.27
N LYS A 75 10.09 7.00 -8.32
CA LYS A 75 9.78 6.54 -9.68
C LYS A 75 11.10 6.22 -10.37
N TYR A 76 11.14 5.08 -11.02
CA TYR A 76 12.27 4.65 -11.81
C TYR A 76 11.83 4.38 -13.25
N ARG A 77 12.71 4.65 -14.20
CA ARG A 77 12.55 4.17 -15.57
C ARG A 77 12.91 2.69 -15.58
N ILE A 78 11.97 1.84 -16.00
CA ILE A 78 12.24 0.40 -16.00
C ILE A 78 12.91 0.01 -17.31
N LYS A 79 14.07 -0.66 -17.21
CA LYS A 79 14.76 -1.29 -18.34
C LYS A 79 14.94 -2.78 -18.13
N SER A 80 14.78 -3.52 -19.21
CA SER A 80 14.98 -4.96 -19.25
C SER A 80 15.46 -5.36 -20.63
N GLU A 81 16.55 -6.10 -20.71
CA GLU A 81 17.05 -6.66 -21.98
C GLU A 81 16.51 -8.08 -22.22
N SER A 82 16.09 -8.79 -21.18
CA SER A 82 15.72 -10.21 -21.23
C SER A 82 14.22 -10.48 -21.13
N LEU A 83 13.44 -9.53 -20.59
CA LEU A 83 11.99 -9.59 -20.48
C LEU A 83 11.33 -8.47 -21.30
N GLN A 84 10.21 -8.80 -21.94
CA GLN A 84 9.29 -7.84 -22.56
C GLN A 84 8.43 -7.21 -21.46
N LEU A 85 8.66 -5.92 -21.22
CA LEU A 85 7.93 -5.16 -20.20
C LEU A 85 6.84 -4.33 -20.88
N THR A 86 5.66 -4.25 -20.26
CA THR A 86 4.54 -3.46 -20.79
C THR A 86 4.31 -2.20 -19.95
N PRO A 87 4.12 -1.02 -20.56
CA PRO A 87 4.29 -0.70 -21.98
C PRO A 87 5.77 -0.57 -22.35
N GLU A 88 6.12 -0.78 -23.63
CA GLU A 88 7.51 -0.71 -24.12
C GLU A 88 8.07 0.74 -24.16
N GLU A 89 7.20 1.76 -24.22
CA GLU A 89 7.60 3.16 -24.28
C GLU A 89 7.80 3.77 -22.89
N ASP A 90 9.07 3.90 -22.48
CA ASP A 90 9.61 4.65 -21.33
C ASP A 90 8.69 4.74 -20.09
N PRO A 91 8.24 3.61 -19.50
CA PRO A 91 7.29 3.69 -18.41
C PRO A 91 7.99 3.98 -17.08
N GLU A 92 7.66 5.13 -16.51
CA GLU A 92 7.99 5.43 -15.11
C GLU A 92 7.08 4.60 -14.19
N TYR A 93 7.69 3.69 -13.44
CA TYR A 93 7.01 2.89 -12.43
C TYR A 93 7.56 3.18 -11.04
N LYS A 94 6.66 3.11 -10.06
CA LYS A 94 7.03 3.25 -8.65
C LYS A 94 7.51 1.93 -8.10
N LEU A 95 8.69 1.93 -7.48
CA LEU A 95 9.17 0.82 -6.68
C LEU A 95 8.67 1.02 -5.24
N LEU A 96 7.81 0.12 -4.76
CA LEU A 96 7.34 0.14 -3.38
C LEU A 96 8.24 -0.77 -2.54
N ILE A 97 8.82 -0.24 -1.47
CA ILE A 97 9.56 -1.04 -0.49
C ILE A 97 8.69 -1.17 0.76
N LEU A 98 8.21 -2.39 1.02
CA LEU A 98 7.35 -2.73 2.16
C LEU A 98 8.02 -3.86 2.95
N ASP A 99 8.24 -3.67 4.25
CA ASP A 99 8.92 -4.65 5.12
C ASP A 99 10.25 -5.19 4.57
N GLN A 100 11.05 -4.32 3.93
CA GLN A 100 12.34 -4.64 3.26
C GLN A 100 12.20 -5.47 1.98
N GLU A 101 10.98 -5.66 1.49
CA GLU A 101 10.68 -6.37 0.26
C GLU A 101 10.26 -5.38 -0.84
N ALA A 102 10.69 -5.65 -2.07
CA ALA A 102 10.44 -4.78 -3.21
C ALA A 102 9.24 -5.25 -4.02
N TYR A 103 8.31 -4.33 -4.27
CA TYR A 103 7.08 -4.56 -5.00
C TYR A 103 6.98 -3.62 -6.21
N VAL A 104 6.49 -4.16 -7.32
CA VAL A 104 6.21 -3.42 -8.55
C VAL A 104 4.78 -3.67 -9.01
N ARG A 105 4.24 -2.77 -9.83
CA ARG A 105 2.90 -2.98 -10.39
C ARG A 105 2.90 -4.15 -11.35
N LEU A 106 1.94 -5.07 -11.16
CA LEU A 106 1.78 -6.29 -11.95
C LEU A 106 1.62 -6.02 -13.45
N ARG A 107 1.02 -4.88 -13.81
CA ARG A 107 0.87 -4.43 -15.21
C ARG A 107 2.18 -4.41 -15.99
N LEU A 108 3.31 -4.23 -15.30
CA LEU A 108 4.64 -4.30 -15.90
C LEU A 108 4.92 -5.64 -16.60
N LEU A 109 4.38 -6.73 -16.04
CA LEU A 109 4.61 -8.10 -16.44
C LEU A 109 3.39 -8.71 -17.13
N SER A 110 2.49 -7.88 -17.66
CA SER A 110 1.23 -8.36 -18.26
C SER A 110 1.43 -9.35 -19.41
N ALA A 111 2.55 -9.26 -20.13
CA ALA A 111 2.90 -10.19 -21.20
C ALA A 111 3.11 -11.64 -20.71
N TYR A 112 3.38 -11.83 -19.42
CA TYR A 112 3.65 -13.13 -18.82
C TYR A 112 2.46 -13.68 -18.03
N ILE A 113 1.33 -12.96 -17.96
CA ILE A 113 0.13 -13.42 -17.26
C ILE A 113 -0.66 -14.32 -18.21
N GLN A 114 -0.74 -15.60 -17.90
CA GLN A 114 -1.45 -16.60 -18.71
C GLN A 114 -2.93 -16.70 -18.31
N GLU A 115 -3.19 -16.78 -17.00
CA GLU A 115 -4.54 -16.90 -16.45
C GLU A 115 -4.70 -16.03 -15.20
N GLN A 116 -5.88 -15.46 -15.05
CA GLN A 116 -6.32 -14.77 -13.84
C GLN A 116 -7.58 -15.47 -13.32
N GLN A 117 -7.46 -16.11 -12.18
CA GLN A 117 -8.55 -16.69 -11.41
C GLN A 117 -8.83 -15.78 -10.20
N GLU A 118 -10.04 -15.79 -9.64
CA GLU A 118 -10.57 -14.77 -8.70
C GLU A 118 -9.56 -14.22 -7.67
N ALA A 119 -8.71 -15.08 -7.09
CA ALA A 119 -7.66 -14.69 -6.15
C ALA A 119 -6.28 -15.30 -6.51
N ALA A 120 -6.03 -15.65 -7.77
CA ALA A 120 -4.76 -16.23 -8.20
C ALA A 120 -4.36 -15.81 -9.61
N PHE A 121 -3.07 -15.57 -9.81
CA PHE A 121 -2.49 -15.26 -11.11
C PHE A 121 -1.50 -16.37 -11.50
N THR A 122 -1.64 -16.87 -12.72
CA THR A 122 -0.71 -17.83 -13.30
C THR A 122 0.21 -17.10 -14.26
N PHE A 123 1.51 -17.15 -13.97
CA PHE A 123 2.57 -16.56 -14.77
C PHE A 123 3.29 -17.62 -15.57
N GLN A 124 3.68 -17.29 -16.81
CA GLN A 124 4.49 -18.15 -17.65
C GLN A 124 5.70 -17.38 -18.16
N PHE A 125 6.86 -17.61 -17.54
CA PHE A 125 8.13 -17.02 -17.95
C PHE A 125 8.87 -17.91 -18.96
N PRO A 126 9.75 -17.35 -19.81
CA PRO A 126 10.47 -18.12 -20.82
C PRO A 126 11.39 -19.17 -20.19
N GLY A 127 11.14 -20.45 -20.47
CA GLY A 127 11.97 -21.56 -19.97
C GLY A 127 11.64 -22.00 -18.53
N GLU A 128 10.52 -21.54 -17.96
CA GLU A 128 10.06 -21.95 -16.63
C GLU A 128 8.68 -22.63 -16.67
N PRO A 129 8.36 -23.50 -15.68
CA PRO A 129 7.01 -23.99 -15.50
C PRO A 129 6.06 -22.85 -15.10
N PRO A 130 4.74 -22.99 -15.35
CA PRO A 130 3.76 -22.02 -14.91
C PRO A 130 3.82 -21.80 -13.40
N LEU A 131 3.95 -20.55 -12.98
CA LEU A 131 4.02 -20.13 -11.58
C LEU A 131 2.67 -19.57 -11.18
N GLN A 132 1.99 -20.22 -10.24
CA GLN A 132 0.74 -19.70 -9.68
C GLN A 132 1.01 -18.96 -8.38
N LEU A 133 0.57 -17.71 -8.29
CA LEU A 133 0.67 -16.89 -7.10
C LEU A 133 -0.72 -16.44 -6.64
N SER A 134 -0.98 -16.52 -5.34
CA SER A 134 -2.23 -16.03 -4.75
C SER A 134 -2.20 -14.52 -4.56
N CYS A 135 -3.27 -13.83 -4.96
CA CYS A 135 -3.44 -12.40 -4.78
C CYS A 135 -4.34 -12.11 -3.58
N GLU A 136 -3.79 -11.39 -2.61
CA GLU A 136 -4.52 -10.95 -1.44
C GLU A 136 -5.26 -9.62 -1.71
N SER A 137 -6.38 -9.41 -1.02
CA SER A 137 -7.20 -8.18 -1.13
C SER A 137 -6.57 -6.93 -0.48
N GLY A 138 -5.34 -7.06 0.02
CA GLY A 138 -4.56 -6.02 0.66
C GLY A 138 -3.17 -6.53 1.07
N TYR A 139 -2.29 -5.62 1.48
CA TYR A 139 -0.95 -6.00 1.89
C TYR A 139 -0.97 -6.74 3.23
N ALA A 140 -0.40 -7.94 3.24
CA ALA A 140 0.03 -8.66 4.42
C ALA A 140 1.54 -8.91 4.33
N ARG A 141 2.21 -8.96 5.46
CA ARG A 141 3.67 -9.18 5.50
C ARG A 141 4.04 -10.49 4.80
N GLY A 142 4.95 -10.42 3.84
CA GLY A 142 5.44 -11.57 3.09
C GLY A 142 4.54 -12.03 1.94
N VAL A 143 3.46 -11.32 1.63
CA VAL A 143 2.57 -11.67 0.52
C VAL A 143 3.27 -11.49 -0.84
N ASP A 144 3.02 -12.41 -1.77
CA ASP A 144 3.61 -12.36 -3.12
C ASP A 144 2.86 -11.39 -4.04
N LEU A 145 1.53 -11.37 -3.97
CA LEU A 145 0.67 -10.46 -4.72
C LEU A 145 -0.38 -9.83 -3.81
N PHE A 146 -0.62 -8.53 -3.98
CA PHE A 146 -1.73 -7.87 -3.30
C PHE A 146 -2.39 -6.80 -4.16
N GLU A 147 -3.69 -6.60 -3.94
CA GLU A 147 -4.47 -5.53 -4.56
C GLU A 147 -4.48 -4.25 -3.71
N HIS A 148 -4.28 -3.11 -4.36
CA HIS A 148 -4.41 -1.78 -3.77
C HIS A 148 -4.96 -0.79 -4.79
N HIS A 149 -6.11 -0.17 -4.51
CA HIS A 149 -6.79 0.79 -5.40
C HIS A 149 -6.98 0.29 -6.85
N HIS A 150 -7.45 -0.96 -7.03
CA HIS A 150 -7.62 -1.62 -8.34
C HIS A 150 -6.31 -1.86 -9.11
N LEU A 151 -5.16 -1.69 -8.45
CA LEU A 151 -3.86 -2.04 -8.98
C LEU A 151 -3.34 -3.26 -8.22
N VAL A 152 -2.77 -4.21 -8.94
CA VAL A 152 -2.11 -5.36 -8.31
C VAL A 152 -0.61 -5.10 -8.26
N TYR A 153 -0.01 -5.38 -7.11
CA TYR A 153 1.41 -5.28 -6.86
C TYR A 153 2.00 -6.66 -6.68
N ALA A 154 3.14 -6.91 -7.32
CA ALA A 154 3.88 -8.16 -7.29
C ALA A 154 5.23 -7.98 -6.61
N LYS A 155 5.54 -8.93 -5.73
CA LYS A 155 6.83 -9.03 -5.06
C LYS A 155 7.89 -9.48 -6.05
N LEU A 156 8.93 -8.69 -6.25
CA LEU A 156 9.99 -9.00 -7.23
C LEU A 156 10.75 -10.27 -6.87
N SER A 157 10.91 -10.60 -5.58
CA SER A 157 11.61 -11.82 -5.16
C SER A 157 10.76 -13.09 -5.27
N ALA A 158 9.44 -12.96 -5.48
CA ALA A 158 8.54 -14.11 -5.70
C ALA A 158 8.48 -14.51 -7.18
N LEU A 159 9.14 -13.76 -8.05
CA LEU A 159 9.20 -13.97 -9.48
C LEU A 159 10.62 -14.42 -9.87
N PRO A 160 10.78 -15.14 -11.00
CA PRO A 160 12.09 -15.55 -11.52
C PRO A 160 12.81 -14.36 -12.18
N VAL A 161 13.00 -13.29 -11.42
CA VAL A 161 13.62 -12.06 -11.88
C VAL A 161 14.71 -11.62 -10.91
N ARG A 162 15.77 -11.05 -11.46
CA ARG A 162 16.76 -10.29 -10.72
C ARG A 162 16.48 -8.82 -10.97
N TRP A 163 16.61 -8.01 -9.93
CA TRP A 163 16.46 -6.57 -10.06
C TRP A 163 17.57 -5.83 -9.32
N TRP A 164 17.87 -4.64 -9.80
CA TRP A 164 18.73 -3.67 -9.13
C TRP A 164 18.42 -2.27 -9.65
N THR A 165 18.78 -1.27 -8.87
CA THR A 165 18.67 0.14 -9.25
C THR A 165 20.04 0.64 -9.72
N ASP A 166 20.05 1.36 -10.83
CA ASP A 166 21.22 2.02 -11.43
C ASP A 166 20.83 3.47 -11.70
N GLU A 167 21.28 4.38 -10.83
CA GLU A 167 20.86 5.80 -10.81
C GLU A 167 19.31 5.95 -10.76
N ASP A 168 18.70 6.41 -11.86
CA ASP A 168 17.25 6.60 -12.01
C ASP A 168 16.57 5.44 -12.75
N GLU A 169 17.30 4.35 -13.00
CA GLU A 169 16.83 3.18 -13.74
C GLU A 169 16.64 1.97 -12.82
N LEU A 170 15.47 1.34 -12.92
CA LEU A 170 15.22 0.03 -12.33
C LEU A 170 15.47 -1.02 -13.40
N ARG A 171 16.56 -1.76 -13.26
CA ARG A 171 16.86 -2.87 -14.16
C ARG A 171 16.20 -4.14 -13.63
N ILE A 172 15.47 -4.83 -14.49
CA ILE A 172 14.85 -6.12 -14.21
C ILE A 172 15.30 -7.09 -15.29
N GLU A 173 15.85 -8.22 -14.88
CA GLU A 173 16.29 -9.28 -15.79
C GLU A 173 15.68 -10.61 -15.40
N HIS A 174 15.39 -11.43 -16.40
CA HIS A 174 15.00 -12.82 -16.16
C HIS A 174 16.16 -13.56 -15.49
N ARG A 175 15.88 -14.10 -14.31
CA ARG A 175 16.80 -14.98 -13.61
C ARG A 175 16.02 -16.22 -13.20
N PRO A 176 16.23 -17.35 -13.87
CA PRO A 176 15.46 -18.53 -13.55
C PRO A 176 15.66 -18.90 -12.09
N PHE A 177 14.60 -19.40 -11.44
CA PHE A 177 14.71 -19.96 -10.11
C PHE A 177 15.82 -21.01 -10.15
N ARG A 178 16.91 -20.74 -9.42
CA ARG A 178 18.01 -21.69 -9.32
C ARG A 178 17.41 -22.92 -8.66
N GLY A 179 17.10 -23.93 -9.46
CA GLY A 179 16.57 -25.19 -8.97
C GLY A 179 17.44 -25.63 -7.81
N LYS A 180 16.80 -26.00 -6.69
CA LYS A 180 17.41 -26.98 -5.82
C LYS A 180 17.65 -28.20 -6.71
N HIS A 181 18.85 -28.30 -7.28
CA HIS A 181 19.38 -29.58 -7.70
C HIS A 181 19.33 -30.46 -6.46
N GLU A 182 18.42 -31.44 -6.53
CA GLU A 182 18.59 -32.81 -6.06
C GLU A 182 19.74 -33.02 -5.06
N VAL A 183 19.36 -33.34 -3.83
CA VAL A 183 20.03 -34.41 -3.07
C VAL A 183 18.94 -35.32 -2.52
#